data_AF-A0A0P8A3C2-F1
#
_entry.id   AF-A0A0P8A3C2-F1
#
_cell.length_a   1.000
_cell.length_b   1.000
_cell.length_c   1.000
_cell.angle_alpha   90.00
_cell.angle_beta   90.00
_cell.angle_gamma   90.00
#
_symmetry.space_group_name_H-M   'P 1'
#
loop_
_entity.id
_entity.type
_entity.pdbx_description
1 polymer ?
#
loop_
_entity_poly.entity_id
_entity_poly.type
_entity_poly.pdbx_seq_one_letter_code
_entity_poly.pdbx_strand_id
1 'polypeptide(L)' 'MSRKQLLKVINIGLGILFLDMAVTGLFPDLVSHDIFHIVHEKAGKVFVFFAIAHLALNWNWVKLTLLKKKKKA' A
#
# COMPACT_ATOMS: atom_id res chain seq x y z
N MET A 1 -15.18 -1.16 14.52
CA MET A 1 -14.54 -2.12 13.59
C MET A 1 -13.25 -2.64 14.23
N SER A 2 -12.96 -3.94 14.20
CA SER A 2 -11.72 -4.48 14.82
C SER A 2 -10.47 -4.15 13.99
N ARG A 3 -9.29 -4.09 14.62
CA ARG A 3 -8.00 -3.90 13.93
C ARG A 3 -7.80 -4.91 12.78
N LYS A 4 -8.17 -6.17 12.98
CA LYS A 4 -8.07 -7.23 11.96
C LYS A 4 -8.98 -6.95 10.75
N GLN A 5 -10.20 -6.49 10.99
CA GLN A 5 -11.10 -6.09 9.90
C GLN A 5 -10.55 -4.87 9.16
N LEU A 6 -10.05 -3.87 9.87
CA LEU A 6 -9.48 -2.66 9.26
C LEU A 6 -8.27 -2.99 8.38
N LEU A 7 -7.38 -3.86 8.85
CA LEU A 7 -6.26 -4.37 8.06
C LEU A 7 -6.70 -5.14 6.82
N LYS A 8 -7.77 -5.94 6.88
CA LYS A 8 -8.31 -6.60 5.67
C LYS A 8 -8.74 -5.59 4.62
N VAL A 9 -9.49 -4.56 5.02
CA VAL A 9 -9.94 -3.50 4.10
C VAL A 9 -8.75 -2.74 3.52
N ILE A 10 -7.78 -2.35 4.35
CA ILE A 10 -6.57 -1.65 3.89
C ILE A 10 -5.76 -2.53 2.94
N ASN A 11 -5.60 -3.84 3.23
CA ASN A 11 -4.83 -4.74 2.38
C ASN A 11 -5.49 -4.97 1.02
N ILE A 12 -6.82 -5.09 0.97
CA ILE A 12 -7.55 -5.18 -0.30
C ILE A 12 -7.38 -3.88 -1.09
N GLY A 13 -7.54 -2.72 -0.43
CA GLY A 13 -7.33 -1.41 -1.06
C GLY A 13 -5.91 -1.26 -1.61
N LEU A 14 -4.89 -1.64 -0.82
CA LEU A 14 -3.49 -1.67 -1.27
C LEU A 14 -3.28 -2.58 -2.47
N GLY A 15 -3.89 -3.76 -2.48
CA GLY A 15 -3.77 -4.69 -3.61
C GLY A 15 -4.34 -4.11 -4.91
N ILE A 16 -5.52 -3.49 -4.84
CA ILE A 16 -6.16 -2.85 -6.01
C ILE A 16 -5.31 -1.69 -6.51
N LEU A 17 -4.89 -0.79 -5.61
CA LEU A 17 -4.08 0.37 -5.95
C LEU A 17 -2.70 -0.04 -6.48
N PHE A 18 -2.11 -1.12 -5.95
CA PHE A 18 -0.85 -1.65 -6.46
C PHE A 18 -0.99 -2.13 -7.91
N LEU A 19 -2.07 -2.85 -8.24
CA LEU A 19 -2.34 -3.28 -9.61
C LEU A 19 -2.53 -2.10 -10.54
N ASP A 20 -3.24 -1.07 -10.08
CA ASP A 20 -3.42 0.17 -10.82
C ASP A 20 -2.07 0.83 -11.16
N MET A 21 -1.19 1.00 -10.17
CA MET A 21 0.16 1.53 -10.36
C MET A 21 1.00 0.65 -11.29
N ALA A 22 0.89 -0.67 -11.15
CA ALA A 22 1.64 -1.62 -11.96
C ALA A 22 1.23 -1.55 -13.43
N VAL A 23 -0.08 -1.55 -13.72
CA VAL A 23 -0.59 -1.47 -15.10
C VAL A 23 -0.22 -0.14 -15.73
N THR A 24 -0.54 0.97 -15.07
CA THR A 24 -0.28 2.31 -15.62
C THR A 24 1.20 2.65 -15.71
N GLY A 25 2.03 2.17 -14.78
CA GLY A 25 3.48 2.39 -14.81
C GLY A 25 4.23 1.50 -15.80
N LEU A 26 3.81 0.25 -16.01
CA LEU A 26 4.45 -0.67 -16.96
C LEU A 26 3.93 -0.48 -18.39
N PHE A 27 2.68 -0.04 -18.55
CA PHE A 27 2.03 0.13 -19.84
C PHE A 27 1.43 1.54 -19.98
N PRO A 28 2.24 2.60 -19.94
CA PRO A 28 1.74 3.98 -19.96
C PRO A 28 0.95 4.32 -21.22
N ASP A 29 1.23 3.64 -22.35
CA ASP A 29 0.55 3.88 -23.63
C ASP A 29 -0.88 3.31 -23.71
N LEU A 30 -1.32 2.50 -22.72
CA LEU A 30 -2.68 1.94 -22.68
C LEU A 30 -3.74 2.96 -22.25
N VAL A 31 -3.33 4.07 -21.65
CA VAL A 31 -4.23 5.08 -21.10
C VAL A 31 -3.90 6.45 -21.70
N SER A 32 -4.92 7.24 -22.02
CA SER A 32 -4.70 8.61 -22.46
C SER A 32 -4.02 9.41 -21.35
N HIS A 33 -3.31 10.48 -21.72
CA HIS A 33 -2.56 11.30 -20.77
C HIS A 33 -3.43 11.80 -19.60
N ASP A 34 -4.67 12.22 -19.88
CA ASP A 34 -5.61 12.67 -18.86
C ASP A 34 -6.02 11.55 -17.90
N ILE A 35 -6.24 10.34 -18.43
CA ILE A 35 -6.58 9.16 -17.62
C ILE A 35 -5.37 8.76 -16.79
N PHE A 36 -4.17 8.74 -17.36
CA PHE A 36 -2.93 8.45 -16.64
C PHE A 36 -2.73 9.41 -15.47
N HIS A 37 -2.91 10.71 -15.68
CA HIS A 37 -2.75 11.70 -14.61
C HIS A 37 -3.77 11.50 -13.48
N ILE A 38 -5.01 11.12 -13.78
CA ILE A 38 -6.02 10.87 -12.75
C ILE A 38 -5.73 9.55 -12.03
N VAL A 39 -5.50 8.50 -12.80
CA VAL A 39 -5.40 7.13 -12.31
C VAL A 39 -4.05 6.95 -11.64
N HIS A 40 -2.94 7.12 -12.34
CA HIS A 40 -1.60 6.91 -11.78
C HIS A 40 -1.26 7.94 -10.69
N GLU A 41 -1.41 9.24 -10.94
CA GLU A 41 -0.93 10.24 -9.99
C GLU A 41 -1.82 10.36 -8.75
N LYS A 42 -3.15 10.43 -8.92
CA LYS A 42 -4.05 10.56 -7.76
C LYS A 42 -4.16 9.24 -7.01
N ALA A 43 -4.25 8.09 -7.69
CA ALA A 43 -4.29 6.81 -6.99
C ALA A 43 -2.95 6.51 -6.29
N GLY A 44 -1.81 6.98 -6.83
CA GLY A 44 -0.52 6.93 -6.15
C GLY A 44 -0.53 7.66 -4.79
N LYS A 45 -1.15 8.85 -4.70
CA LYS A 45 -1.29 9.57 -3.41
C LYS A 45 -2.15 8.78 -2.42
N VAL A 46 -3.24 8.17 -2.89
CA VAL A 46 -4.10 7.31 -2.06
C VAL A 46 -3.35 6.04 -1.62
N PHE A 47 -2.55 5.45 -2.51
CA PHE A 47 -1.73 4.28 -2.22
C PHE A 47 -0.75 4.56 -1.08
N VAL A 48 -0.05 5.69 -1.12
CA VAL A 48 0.86 6.10 -0.03
C VAL A 48 0.11 6.24 1.29
N PHE A 49 -1.07 6.86 1.30
CA PHE A 49 -1.89 6.97 2.51
C PHE A 49 -2.25 5.59 3.07
N PHE A 50 -2.71 4.66 2.23
CA PHE A 50 -3.03 3.30 2.64
C PHE A 50 -1.79 2.54 3.14
N ALA A 51 -0.62 2.75 2.52
CA ALA A 51 0.63 2.12 2.93
C ALA A 51 1.08 2.60 4.31
N ILE A 52 0.97 3.90 4.59
CA ILE A 52 1.24 4.48 5.90
C ILE A 52 0.27 3.92 6.94
N ALA A 53 -1.03 3.88 6.62
CA ALA A 53 -2.04 3.31 7.53
C ALA A 53 -1.78 1.82 7.81
N HIS A 54 -1.41 1.04 6.79
CA HIS A 54 -1.02 -0.36 6.92
C HIS A 54 0.18 -0.52 7.85
N LEU A 55 1.22 0.30 7.67
CA LEU A 55 2.44 0.25 8.48
C LEU A 55 2.15 0.64 9.94
N ALA A 56 1.39 1.72 10.15
CA ALA A 56 1.00 2.18 11.48
C ALA A 56 0.21 1.10 12.23
N LEU A 57 -0.77 0.48 11.57
CA LEU A 57 -1.55 -0.60 12.15
C LEU A 57 -0.75 -1.88 12.36
N ASN A 58 0.38 -2.08 11.67
CA ASN A 58 1.29 -3.22 11.86
C ASN A 58 2.56 -2.87 12.65
N TRP A 59 2.67 -1.66 13.20
CA TRP A 59 3.94 -1.18 13.76
C TRP A 59 4.48 -2.04 14.91
N ASN A 60 3.60 -2.62 15.73
CA ASN A 60 4.01 -3.55 16.77
C ASN A 60 4.63 -4.84 16.20
N TRP A 61 4.10 -5.37 15.11
CA TRP A 61 4.70 -6.52 14.43
C TRP A 61 6.04 -6.13 13.81
N VAL A 62 6.13 -4.98 13.14
CA VAL A 62 7.38 -4.46 12.56
C VAL A 62 8.48 -4.35 13.63
N LYS A 63 8.18 -3.74 14.77
CA LYS A 63 9.12 -3.65 15.90
C LYS A 63 9.59 -5.02 16.38
N LEU A 64 8.69 -5.99 16.52
CA LEU A 64 9.02 -7.32 17.01
C LEU A 64 9.83 -8.14 16.01
N THR A 65 9.58 -7.98 14.72
CA THR A 65 10.21 -8.77 13.65
C THR A 65 11.55 -8.16 13.20
N LEU A 66 11.61 -6.84 13.04
CA LEU A 66 12.76 -6.16 12.44
C LEU A 66 13.66 -5.46 13.47
N LEU A 67 13.11 -4.98 14.59
CA LEU A 67 13.86 -4.16 15.55
C LEU A 67 14.27 -4.91 16.82
N LYS A 68 13.69 -6.08 17.10
CA LYS A 68 14.08 -6.91 18.24
C LYS A 68 15.37 -7.65 17.90
N LYS A 69 16.50 -7.21 18.45
CA LYS A 69 17.78 -7.93 18.36
C LYS A 69 17.58 -9.36 18.88
N LYS A 70 17.92 -10.37 18.09
CA LYS A 70 18.05 -11.75 18.58
C LYS A 70 19.05 -11.71 19.73
N LYS A 71 18.60 -12.01 20.96
CA LYS A 71 19.51 -12.34 22.06
C LYS A 71 20.28 -13.57 21.57
N LYS A 72 21.59 -13.42 21.32
CA LYS A 72 22.45 -14.60 21.10
C LYS A 72 22.32 -15.45 22.34
N ALA A 73 21.79 -16.67 22.17
CA ALA A 73 21.82 -17.71 23.19
C ALA A 73 23.27 -18.20 23.32
#